data_AF-A0A8T5NW27-F1
#
_entry.id   AF-A0A8T5NW27-F1
#
_cell.length_a   1.000
_cell.length_b   1.000
_cell.length_c   1.000
_cell.angle_alpha   90.00
_cell.angle_beta   90.00
_cell.angle_gamma   90.00
#
_symmetry.space_group_name_H-M   'P 1'
#
loop_
_entity.id
_entity.type
_entity.pdbx_description
1 polymer ?
#
loop_
_entity_poly.entity_id
_entity_poly.type
_entity_poly.pdbx_seq_one_letter_code
_entity_poly.pdbx_strand_id
1 'polypeptide(L)'
;MVDKISDLTADSKEIEVEATVIEVQDPRTVNTRFGPKQVATAVLEDDSGRMNLSVWEDQIKTLKEAKKIKLSGGYITVWNKNMQLNVGRGGKIEVVE
;
A
#
# COMPACT_ATOMS: atom_id res chain seq x y z
N MET A 1 -16.76 3.97 -0.88
CA MET A 1 -16.81 4.61 0.46
C MET A 1 -15.36 4.61 0.89
N VAL A 2 -14.76 5.77 1.17
CA VAL A 2 -13.31 5.79 1.49
C VAL A 2 -13.13 5.50 2.96
N ASP A 3 -12.47 4.39 3.27
CA ASP A 3 -12.07 3.97 4.60
C ASP A 3 -10.97 4.87 5.14
N LYS A 4 -11.00 5.09 6.47
CA LYS A 4 -9.95 5.81 7.19
C LYS A 4 -8.88 4.84 7.67
N ILE A 5 -7.63 5.28 7.65
CA ILE A 5 -6.49 4.49 8.12
C ILE A 5 -6.68 4.03 9.58
N SER A 6 -7.20 4.91 10.45
CA SER A 6 -7.45 4.60 11.86
C SER A 6 -8.44 3.48 12.09
N ASP A 7 -9.35 3.26 11.13
CA ASP A 7 -10.49 2.35 11.28
C ASP A 7 -10.20 0.97 10.69
N LEU A 8 -9.06 0.83 10.00
CA LEU A 8 -8.65 -0.44 9.42
C LEU A 8 -8.22 -1.42 10.51
N THR A 9 -8.65 -2.67 10.34
CA THR A 9 -8.32 -3.79 11.22
C THR A 9 -7.72 -4.94 10.40
N ALA A 10 -7.19 -5.95 11.08
CA ALA A 10 -6.62 -7.12 10.42
C ALA A 10 -7.64 -7.89 9.57
N ASP A 11 -8.94 -7.73 9.85
CA ASP A 11 -10.03 -8.39 9.13
C ASP A 11 -10.57 -7.56 7.96
N SER A 12 -10.11 -6.31 7.81
CA SER A 12 -10.54 -5.41 6.74
C SER A 12 -10.10 -5.95 5.36
N LYS A 13 -11.07 -6.02 4.45
CA LYS A 13 -10.93 -6.47 3.05
C LYS A 13 -11.70 -5.50 2.15
N GLU A 14 -11.37 -5.51 0.86
CA GLU A 14 -11.96 -4.62 -0.14
C GLU A 14 -11.80 -3.13 0.22
N ILE A 15 -10.69 -2.82 0.87
CA ILE A 15 -10.39 -1.50 1.44
C ILE A 15 -10.24 -0.47 0.32
N GLU A 16 -10.85 0.69 0.50
CA GLU A 16 -10.70 1.86 -0.37
C GLU A 16 -10.14 3.02 0.45
N VAL A 17 -8.89 3.44 0.21
CA VAL A 17 -8.23 4.50 1.00
C VAL A 17 -7.66 5.56 0.07
N GLU A 18 -7.86 6.83 0.43
CA GLU A 18 -7.16 7.97 -0.19
C GLU A 18 -6.16 8.55 0.79
N ALA A 19 -4.88 8.51 0.43
CA ALA A 19 -3.80 8.92 1.32
C ALA A 19 -2.64 9.57 0.56
N THR A 20 -1.89 10.39 1.27
CA THR A 20 -0.67 11.04 0.79
C THR A 20 0.51 10.09 0.96
N VAL A 21 1.36 9.99 -0.06
CA VAL A 21 2.61 9.23 0.01
C VAL A 21 3.65 10.09 0.73
N ILE A 22 4.04 9.68 1.94
CA ILE A 22 5.02 10.41 2.75
C ILE A 22 6.44 9.95 2.41
N GLU A 23 6.62 8.64 2.25
CA GLU A 23 7.92 8.05 2.00
C GLU A 23 7.76 6.76 1.20
N VAL A 24 8.70 6.49 0.29
CA VAL A 24 8.83 5.18 -0.37
C VAL A 24 10.22 4.65 -0.08
N GLN A 25 10.30 3.61 0.75
CA GLN A 25 11.55 2.97 1.09
C GLN A 25 12.22 2.34 -0.14
N ASP A 26 13.50 2.03 -0.01
CA ASP A 26 14.24 1.39 -1.08
C ASP A 26 13.66 0.01 -1.44
N PRO A 27 13.48 -0.28 -2.74
CA PRO A 27 12.98 -1.57 -3.18
C PRO A 27 13.96 -2.67 -2.79
N ARG A 28 13.46 -3.69 -2.12
CA ARG A 28 14.19 -4.93 -1.84
C ARG A 28 13.80 -6.02 -2.83
N THR A 29 14.77 -6.83 -3.22
CA THR A 29 14.53 -8.01 -4.06
C THR A 29 14.11 -9.19 -3.19
N VAL A 30 12.97 -9.78 -3.51
CA VAL A 30 12.43 -10.99 -2.88
C VAL A 30 12.37 -12.12 -3.90
N ASN A 31 12.90 -13.29 -3.54
CA ASN A 31 12.82 -14.47 -4.39
C ASN A 31 11.43 -15.12 -4.22
N THR A 32 10.59 -14.99 -5.24
CA THR A 32 9.29 -15.66 -5.30
C THR A 32 9.41 -16.98 -6.07
N ARG A 33 8.39 -17.84 -6.00
CA ARG A 33 8.31 -19.07 -6.80
C ARG A 33 8.40 -18.83 -8.32
N PHE A 34 8.08 -17.61 -8.77
CA PHE A 34 8.08 -17.21 -10.19
C PHE A 34 9.34 -16.43 -10.59
N GLY A 35 10.30 -16.25 -9.67
CA GLY A 35 11.53 -15.49 -9.89
C GLY A 35 11.73 -14.34 -8.90
N PRO A 36 12.87 -13.65 -8.97
CA PRO A 36 13.14 -12.46 -8.17
C PRO A 36 12.16 -11.34 -8.55
N LYS A 37 11.47 -10.79 -7.55
CA LYS A 37 10.59 -9.61 -7.69
C LYS A 37 11.06 -8.49 -6.77
N GLN A 38 10.76 -7.26 -7.13
CA GLN A 38 11.01 -6.11 -6.26
C GLN A 38 9.77 -5.76 -5.46
N VAL A 39 9.97 -5.49 -4.16
CA VAL A 39 8.95 -4.98 -3.26
C VAL A 39 9.51 -3.80 -2.49
N ALA A 40 8.74 -2.73 -2.34
CA ALA A 40 9.07 -1.60 -1.48
C ALA A 40 7.95 -1.38 -0.47
N THR A 41 8.32 -0.78 0.67
CA THR A 41 7.37 -0.32 1.67
C THR A 41 7.16 1.18 1.44
N ALA A 42 5.92 1.59 1.19
CA ALA A 42 5.54 2.99 1.16
C ALA A 42 4.79 3.37 2.44
N VAL A 43 5.06 4.55 2.99
CA VAL A 43 4.33 5.12 4.12
C VAL A 43 3.25 6.02 3.57
N LEU A 44 2.00 5.69 3.87
CA LEU A 44 0.82 6.48 3.53
C LEU A 44 0.32 7.20 4.77
N GLU A 45 -0.15 8.43 4.58
CA GLU A 45 -0.77 9.26 5.63
C GLU A 45 -2.10 9.83 5.14
N ASP A 46 -3.14 9.69 5.96
CA ASP A 46 -4.39 10.42 5.83
C ASP A 46 -4.60 11.33 7.05
N ASP A 47 -5.78 11.93 7.16
CA ASP A 47 -6.18 12.77 8.30
C ASP A 47 -6.38 12.00 9.61
N SER A 48 -6.44 10.66 9.55
CA SER A 48 -6.70 9.79 10.70
C SER A 48 -5.44 9.10 11.24
N GLY A 49 -4.42 8.88 10.39
CA GLY A 49 -3.19 8.22 10.79
C GLY A 49 -2.25 7.87 9.63
N ARG A 50 -1.33 6.95 9.93
CA ARG A 50 -0.31 6.47 8.98
C ARG A 50 -0.31 4.95 8.88
N MET A 51 0.01 4.42 7.70
CA MET A 51 0.24 2.99 7.53
C MET A 51 1.31 2.66 6.50
N ASN A 52 1.78 1.42 6.55
CA ASN A 52 2.68 0.87 5.56
C ASN A 52 1.89 0.16 4.44
N LEU A 53 2.13 0.57 3.20
CA LEU A 53 1.66 -0.08 1.98
C LEU A 53 2.81 -0.90 1.36
N SER A 54 2.55 -2.17 1.06
CA SER A 54 3.48 -3.00 0.28
C SER A 54 3.21 -2.84 -1.22
N VAL A 55 4.19 -2.31 -1.96
CA VAL A 55 4.11 -2.07 -3.41
C VAL A 55 5.11 -2.92 -4.18
N TRP A 56 4.72 -3.37 -5.37
CA TRP A 56 5.48 -4.33 -6.16
C TRP A 56 5.92 -3.75 -7.51
N GLU A 57 7.14 -4.11 -7.92
CA GLU A 57 7.70 -3.89 -9.25
C GLU A 57 7.44 -2.46 -9.78
N ASP A 58 6.65 -2.32 -10.86
CA ASP A 58 6.42 -1.05 -11.52
C ASP A 58 5.63 -0.04 -10.68
N GLN A 59 4.81 -0.51 -9.72
CA GLN A 59 4.05 0.37 -8.81
C GLN A 59 4.97 1.22 -7.94
N ILE A 60 6.19 0.74 -7.66
CA ILE A 60 7.17 1.44 -6.83
C ILE A 60 7.58 2.75 -7.48
N LYS A 61 7.78 2.76 -8.80
CA LYS A 61 8.15 3.95 -9.56
C LYS A 61 7.00 4.95 -9.59
N THR A 62 5.78 4.48 -9.86
CA THR A 62 4.58 5.31 -9.85
C THR A 62 4.36 5.96 -8.49
N LEU A 63 4.53 5.24 -7.39
CA LEU A 63 4.38 5.81 -6.05
C LEU A 63 5.45 6.83 -5.69
N LYS A 64 6.69 6.66 -6.17
CA LYS A 64 7.78 7.61 -5.90
C LYS A 64 7.51 8.99 -6.50
N GLU A 65 6.77 9.05 -7.60
CA GLU A 65 6.39 10.31 -8.27
C GLU A 65 5.02 10.81 -7.83
N ALA A 66 4.20 9.96 -7.22
CA ALA A 66 2.88 10.32 -6.73
C ALA A 66 2.96 11.07 -5.40
N LYS A 67 2.23 12.18 -5.29
CA LYS A 67 2.01 12.86 -4.00
C LYS A 67 0.85 12.24 -3.24
N LYS A 68 -0.27 12.00 -3.91
CA LYS A 68 -1.47 11.43 -3.32
C LYS A 68 -1.95 10.28 -4.17
N ILE A 69 -2.44 9.24 -3.52
CA ILE A 69 -2.96 8.06 -4.18
C ILE A 69 -4.32 7.66 -3.63
N LYS A 70 -5.09 7.01 -4.48
CA LYS A 70 -6.30 6.29 -4.15
C LYS A 70 -6.07 4.82 -4.37
N LEU A 71 -6.11 4.06 -3.29
CA LEU A 71 -6.09 2.61 -3.32
C LEU A 71 -7.52 2.09 -3.27
N SER A 72 -7.84 1.09 -4.08
CA SER A 72 -9.09 0.35 -4.01
C SER A 72 -8.83 -1.15 -4.09
N GLY A 73 -9.68 -1.94 -3.45
CA GLY A 73 -9.52 -3.41 -3.40
C GLY A 73 -8.32 -3.84 -2.57
N GLY A 74 -8.01 -3.09 -1.50
CA GLY A 74 -6.94 -3.40 -0.57
C GLY A 74 -7.32 -4.43 0.48
N TYR A 75 -6.31 -4.96 1.17
CA TYR A 75 -6.48 -5.82 2.33
C TYR A 75 -5.33 -5.60 3.33
N ILE A 76 -5.63 -5.76 4.61
CA ILE A 76 -4.60 -5.74 5.65
C ILE A 76 -4.00 -7.14 5.80
N THR A 77 -2.68 -7.17 5.96
CA THR A 77 -1.98 -8.34 6.51
C THR A 77 -1.17 -7.92 7.73
N VAL A 78 -1.02 -8.83 8.68
CA VAL A 78 -0.15 -8.61 9.84
C VAL A 78 1.15 -9.36 9.60
N TRP A 79 2.23 -8.61 9.39
CA TRP A 79 3.58 -9.15 9.24
C TRP A 79 4.46 -8.69 10.40
N ASN A 80 5.04 -9.64 11.14
CA ASN A 80 5.91 -9.36 12.28
C ASN A 80 5.32 -8.33 13.28
N LYS A 81 4.05 -8.53 13.67
CA LYS A 81 3.27 -7.64 14.55
C LYS A 81 2.96 -6.24 13.99
N ASN A 82 3.27 -5.98 12.73
CA ASN A 82 2.93 -4.71 12.06
C ASN A 82 1.85 -4.97 11.00
N MET A 83 0.84 -4.11 10.97
CA MET A 83 -0.16 -4.10 9.92
C MET A 83 0.44 -3.50 8.64
N GLN A 84 0.17 -4.15 7.52
CA GLN A 84 0.56 -3.71 6.20
C GLN A 84 -0.65 -3.79 5.27
N LEU A 85 -0.93 -2.66 4.61
CA LEU A 85 -1.86 -2.61 3.50
C LEU A 85 -1.21 -3.23 2.27
N ASN A 86 -1.99 -4.03 1.57
CA ASN A 86 -1.60 -4.70 0.34
C ASN A 86 -2.70 -4.52 -0.70
N VAL A 87 -2.31 -4.52 -1.97
CA VAL A 87 -3.26 -4.47 -3.10
C VAL A 87 -3.71 -5.88 -3.45
N GLY A 88 -5.01 -6.13 -3.44
CA GLY A 88 -5.60 -7.44 -3.78
C GLY A 88 -5.54 -7.76 -5.27
N ARG A 89 -5.97 -8.98 -5.64
CA ARG A 89 -5.96 -9.48 -7.03
C ARG A 89 -6.85 -8.70 -8.02
N GLY A 90 -7.71 -7.82 -7.53
CA GLY A 90 -8.50 -6.87 -8.33
C GLY A 90 -8.37 -5.43 -7.86
N GLY A 91 -7.39 -5.15 -6.98
CA GLY A 91 -7.17 -3.81 -6.48
C GLY A 91 -6.37 -2.96 -7.46
N LYS A 92 -6.58 -1.65 -7.39
CA LYS A 92 -5.84 -0.66 -8.20
C LYS A 92 -5.33 0.47 -7.32
N ILE A 93 -4.22 1.03 -7.74
CA ILE A 93 -3.68 2.28 -7.21
C ILE A 93 -3.83 3.32 -8.31
N GLU A 94 -4.50 4.42 -7.99
CA GLU A 94 -4.67 5.57 -8.87
C GLU A 94 -3.97 6.77 -8.25
N VAL A 95 -3.19 7.51 -9.05
CA VAL A 95 -2.59 8.77 -8.59
C VAL A 95 -3.68 9.84 -8.63
N VAL A 96 -3.87 10.52 -7.52
CA VAL A 96 -4.75 11.68 -7.38
C VAL A 96 -3.84 12.89 -7.21
N GLU A 97 -4.06 13.93 -8.01
CA GLU A 97 -3.23 15.15 -8.04
C GLU A 97 -3.20 15.91 -6.71
#